data_AF-A0A3R7B9R6-F1
#
_entry.id   AF-A0A3R7B9R6-F1
#
_cell.length_a   1.000
_cell.length_b   1.000
_cell.length_c   1.000
_cell.angle_alpha   90.00
_cell.angle_beta   90.00
_cell.angle_gamma   90.00
#
_symmetry.space_group_name_H-M   'P 1'
#
loop_
_entity.id
_entity.type
_entity.pdbx_description
1 polymer ?
#
loop_
_entity_poly.entity_id
_entity_poly.type
_entity_poly.pdbx_seq_one_letter_code
_entity_poly.pdbx_strand_id
1 'polypeptide(L)'
;MVKVIISISVLAAAATAGSVTELPESVTKLIDYSINPCDDFYQYACGTWHKNAVIPPGKTHIDTSFYEINIRSKAILTKIYSDNKPKLG
;
A
#
# COMPACT_ATOMS: atom_id res chain seq x y z
N MET A 1 43.71 -21.07 35.21
CA MET A 1 43.52 -20.12 34.08
C MET A 1 42.40 -20.66 33.22
N VAL A 2 41.17 -20.16 33.42
CA VAL A 2 39.99 -20.66 32.69
C VAL A 2 39.85 -19.85 31.40
N LYS A 3 40.06 -20.49 30.26
CA LYS A 3 39.80 -19.91 28.94
C LYS A 3 38.32 -20.10 28.64
N VAL A 4 37.54 -19.02 28.79
CA VAL A 4 36.14 -18.99 28.36
C VAL A 4 36.14 -18.87 26.84
N ILE A 5 35.80 -19.96 26.16
CA ILE A 5 35.61 -20.00 24.72
C ILE A 5 34.17 -19.53 24.48
N ILE A 6 34.01 -18.26 24.18
CA ILE A 6 32.70 -17.68 23.84
C ILE A 6 32.34 -18.23 22.45
N SER A 7 31.45 -19.21 22.41
CA SER A 7 30.91 -19.78 21.18
C SER A 7 30.09 -18.73 20.42
N ILE A 8 30.55 -18.39 19.21
CA ILE A 8 30.00 -17.37 18.29
C ILE A 8 28.62 -17.77 17.69
N SER A 9 27.90 -18.71 18.27
CA SER A 9 26.75 -19.37 17.64
C SER A 9 25.40 -18.62 17.69
N VAL A 10 25.36 -17.32 18.01
CA VAL A 10 24.10 -16.55 18.04
C VAL A 10 24.23 -15.22 17.28
N LEU A 11 24.42 -15.29 15.96
CA LEU A 11 24.17 -14.11 15.10
C LEU A 11 23.47 -14.45 13.78
N ALA A 12 23.18 -15.72 13.49
CA ALA A 12 22.65 -16.15 12.19
C ALA A 12 21.11 -16.30 12.12
N ALA A 13 20.35 -15.81 13.12
CA ALA A 13 18.88 -15.99 13.15
C ALA A 13 18.06 -14.76 12.70
N ALA A 14 18.68 -13.70 12.20
CA ALA A 14 17.96 -12.47 11.82
C ALA A 14 17.60 -12.35 10.32
N ALA A 15 17.94 -13.34 9.47
CA ALA A 15 17.88 -13.19 8.01
C ALA A 15 16.73 -13.95 7.31
N THR A 16 15.62 -14.26 8.00
CA THR A 16 14.41 -14.81 7.35
C THR A 16 13.24 -13.83 7.29
N ALA A 17 13.47 -12.54 7.55
CA ALA A 17 12.54 -11.52 7.06
C ALA A 17 12.56 -11.57 5.53
N GLY A 18 11.55 -12.20 4.93
CA GLY A 18 11.49 -12.38 3.48
C GLY A 18 11.67 -11.05 2.77
N SER A 19 12.75 -10.92 1.99
CA SER A 19 12.91 -9.78 1.10
C SER A 19 11.85 -9.86 0.02
N VAL A 20 10.98 -8.85 -0.05
CA VAL A 20 10.15 -8.61 -1.22
C VAL A 20 11.09 -8.15 -2.33
N THR A 21 11.45 -9.06 -3.23
CA THR A 21 12.39 -8.76 -4.34
C THR A 21 11.72 -7.97 -5.46
N GLU A 22 10.39 -7.98 -5.53
CA GLU A 22 9.60 -7.31 -6.56
C GLU A 22 8.37 -6.63 -5.96
N LEU A 23 8.08 -5.42 -6.40
CA LEU A 23 6.88 -4.71 -6.00
C LEU A 23 5.65 -5.36 -6.66
N PRO A 24 4.50 -5.44 -5.95
CA PRO A 24 3.28 -5.97 -6.53
C PRO A 24 2.83 -5.09 -7.72
N GLU A 25 2.12 -5.70 -8.67
CA GLU A 25 1.62 -5.02 -9.87
C GLU A 25 0.78 -3.78 -9.55
N SER A 26 0.04 -3.82 -8.44
CA SER A 26 -0.76 -2.68 -7.96
C SER A 26 0.07 -1.45 -7.62
N VAL A 27 1.37 -1.62 -7.32
CA VAL A 27 2.31 -0.54 -7.05
C VAL A 27 3.07 -0.16 -8.32
N THR A 28 3.58 -1.13 -9.09
CA THR A 28 4.37 -0.84 -10.29
C THR A 28 3.59 -0.06 -11.35
N LYS A 29 2.26 -0.24 -11.43
CA LYS A 29 1.37 0.53 -12.30
C LYS A 29 1.24 2.01 -11.94
N LEU A 30 1.63 2.42 -10.73
CA LEU A 30 1.53 3.81 -10.27
C LEU A 30 2.81 4.61 -10.57
N ILE A 31 3.93 3.91 -10.71
CA ILE A 31 5.28 4.48 -10.83
C ILE A 31 5.51 5.04 -12.24
N ASP A 32 6.10 6.22 -12.30
CA ASP A 32 6.68 6.79 -13.52
C ASP A 32 8.19 6.60 -13.52
N TYR A 33 8.65 5.51 -14.15
CA TYR A 33 10.07 5.15 -14.23
C TYR A 33 10.93 6.12 -15.05
N SER A 34 10.33 7.12 -15.72
CA SER A 34 11.08 8.17 -16.41
C SER A 34 11.60 9.28 -15.47
N ILE A 35 11.10 9.33 -14.24
CA ILE A 35 11.48 10.35 -13.25
C ILE A 35 12.62 9.81 -12.37
N ASN A 36 13.62 10.63 -12.12
CA ASN A 36 14.65 10.29 -11.15
C ASN A 36 14.08 10.43 -9.72
N PRO A 37 14.03 9.35 -8.90
CA PRO A 37 13.47 9.41 -7.56
C PRO A 37 14.24 10.33 -6.61
N CYS A 38 15.52 10.61 -6.88
CA CYS A 38 16.32 11.54 -6.07
C CYS A 38 15.96 13.01 -6.31
N ASP A 39 15.32 13.31 -7.44
CA ASP A 39 14.94 14.68 -7.82
C ASP A 39 13.48 14.97 -7.44
N ASP A 40 12.56 14.07 -7.78
CA ASP A 40 11.15 14.16 -7.39
C ASP A 40 10.56 12.77 -7.12
N PHE A 41 10.62 12.36 -5.86
CA PHE A 41 10.12 11.05 -5.45
C PHE A 41 8.60 10.93 -5.60
N TYR A 42 7.85 12.03 -5.47
CA TYR A 42 6.39 11.98 -5.62
C TYR A 42 6.02 11.66 -7.07
N GLN A 43 6.63 12.36 -8.02
CA GLN A 43 6.41 12.11 -9.44
C GLN A 43 6.96 10.76 -9.87
N TYR A 44 8.07 10.28 -9.30
CA TYR A 44 8.51 8.90 -9.53
C TYR A 44 7.47 7.89 -9.02
N ALA A 45 7.08 7.96 -7.75
CA ALA A 45 6.23 6.93 -7.14
C ALA A 45 4.79 6.94 -7.65
N CYS A 46 4.26 8.12 -7.98
CA CYS A 46 2.84 8.33 -8.29
C CYS A 46 2.59 8.92 -9.68
N GLY A 47 3.62 9.27 -10.46
CA GLY A 47 3.46 10.08 -11.68
C GLY A 47 2.57 9.45 -12.73
N THR A 48 2.63 8.12 -12.91
CA THR A 48 1.74 7.41 -13.84
C THR A 48 0.30 7.47 -13.36
N TRP A 49 0.06 7.31 -12.06
CA TRP A 49 -1.29 7.50 -11.50
C TRP A 49 -1.76 8.94 -11.66
N HIS A 50 -0.93 9.92 -11.29
CA HIS A 50 -1.26 11.34 -11.30
C HIS A 50 -1.64 11.83 -12.71
N LYS A 51 -0.97 11.33 -13.76
CA LYS A 51 -1.29 11.62 -15.16
C LYS A 51 -2.68 11.10 -15.59
N ASN A 52 -3.13 9.99 -15.02
CA ASN A 52 -4.34 9.29 -15.44
C ASN A 52 -5.55 9.52 -14.51
N ALA A 53 -5.29 10.05 -13.30
CA ALA A 53 -6.30 10.27 -12.27
C ALA A 53 -7.31 11.35 -12.71
N VAL A 54 -8.60 11.02 -12.67
CA VAL A 54 -9.70 11.95 -12.97
C VAL A 54 -10.55 12.14 -11.72
N ILE A 55 -10.65 13.38 -11.22
CA ILE A 55 -11.51 13.71 -10.08
C ILE A 55 -12.98 13.61 -10.51
N PRO A 56 -13.80 12.71 -9.92
CA PRO A 56 -15.20 12.58 -10.29
C PRO A 56 -16.03 13.81 -9.91
N PRO A 57 -17.18 14.04 -10.55
CA PRO A 57 -18.09 15.12 -10.19
C PRO A 57 -18.47 15.11 -8.70
N GLY A 58 -18.46 16.29 -8.07
CA GLY A 58 -18.78 16.44 -6.65
C GLY A 58 -17.68 16.00 -5.68
N LYS A 59 -16.47 15.69 -6.18
CA LYS A 59 -15.27 15.47 -5.38
C LYS A 59 -14.28 16.62 -5.59
N THR A 60 -13.49 16.91 -4.56
CA THR A 60 -12.44 17.94 -4.60
C THR A 60 -11.05 17.33 -4.78
N HIS A 61 -10.89 16.05 -4.46
CA HIS A 61 -9.65 15.30 -4.61
C HIS A 61 -9.95 13.80 -4.73
N ILE A 62 -8.97 13.07 -5.25
CA ILE A 62 -8.85 11.62 -5.18
C ILE A 62 -7.41 11.26 -4.82
N ASP A 63 -7.19 10.06 -4.29
CA ASP A 63 -5.88 9.51 -3.97
C ASP A 63 -5.92 7.97 -4.10
N THR A 64 -4.76 7.32 -4.05
CA THR A 64 -4.64 5.85 -4.20
C THR A 64 -4.95 5.07 -2.91
N SER A 65 -5.27 5.77 -1.83
CA SER A 65 -5.32 5.26 -0.45
C SER A 65 -6.69 5.49 0.20
N PHE A 66 -6.85 6.58 0.96
CA PHE A 66 -8.06 6.91 1.69
C PHE A 66 -9.27 7.05 0.78
N TYR A 67 -9.16 7.67 -0.39
CA TYR A 67 -10.30 7.75 -1.32
C TYR A 67 -10.81 6.34 -1.70
N GLU A 68 -9.89 5.46 -2.12
CA GLU A 68 -10.21 4.07 -2.47
C GLU A 68 -10.76 3.26 -1.29
N ILE A 69 -10.15 3.39 -0.11
CA ILE A 69 -10.61 2.72 1.12
C ILE A 69 -12.03 3.15 1.47
N ASN A 70 -12.34 4.44 1.37
CA ASN A 70 -13.67 4.97 1.65
C ASN A 70 -14.72 4.43 0.68
N ILE A 71 -14.40 4.37 -0.63
CA ILE A 71 -15.28 3.80 -1.65
C ILE A 71 -15.57 2.33 -1.35
N ARG A 72 -14.54 1.52 -1.08
CA ARG A 72 -14.68 0.08 -0.79
C ARG A 72 -15.47 -0.15 0.50
N SER A 73 -15.16 0.60 1.55
CA SER A 73 -15.85 0.51 2.84
C SER A 73 -17.33 0.86 2.70
N LYS A 74 -17.65 1.94 1.97
CA LYS A 74 -19.04 2.33 1.71
C LYS A 74 -19.80 1.26 0.93
N ALA A 75 -19.17 0.63 -0.08
CA ALA A 75 -19.80 -0.45 -0.83
C ALA A 75 -20.14 -1.66 0.07
N ILE A 76 -19.24 -2.02 0.99
CA ILE A 76 -19.48 -3.10 1.97
C ILE A 76 -20.63 -2.71 2.92
N LEU A 77 -20.62 -1.50 3.46
CA LEU A 77 -21.69 -1.01 4.33
C LEU A 77 -23.05 -1.03 3.62
N THR A 78 -23.12 -0.54 2.38
CA THR A 78 -24.34 -0.58 1.56
C THR A 78 -24.83 -2.01 1.35
N LYS A 79 -23.93 -2.97 1.12
CA LYS A 79 -24.30 -4.38 1.03
C LYS A 79 -24.89 -4.89 2.35
N ILE A 80 -24.22 -4.65 3.48
CA ILE A 80 -24.70 -5.08 4.81
C ILE A 80 -26.09 -4.53 5.08
N TYR A 81 -26.35 -3.24 4.80
CA TYR A 81 -27.66 -2.63 5.01
C TYR A 81 -28.75 -3.20 4.08
N SER A 82 -28.37 -3.58 2.87
CA SER A 82 -29.30 -4.17 1.89
C SER A 82 -29.66 -5.61 2.22
N ASP A 83 -28.69 -6.39 2.72
CA ASP A 83 -28.86 -7.79 3.09
C ASP A 83 -29.59 -7.91 4.44
N ASN A 84 -29.38 -6.96 5.35
CA ASN A 84 -29.97 -6.93 6.69
C ASN A 84 -31.02 -5.82 6.81
N LYS A 85 -31.99 -5.79 5.88
CA LYS A 85 -33.06 -4.77 5.93
C LYS A 85 -33.72 -4.81 7.31
N PRO A 86 -33.85 -3.67 8.00
CA PRO A 86 -34.59 -3.61 9.25
C PRO A 86 -36.00 -4.14 8.99
N LYS A 87 -36.49 -5.00 9.88
CA LYS A 87 -37.93 -5.28 9.95
C LYS A 87 -38.61 -4.02 10.48
N LEU A 88 -38.83 -3.06 9.59
CA LEU A 88 -39.73 -1.96 9.87
C LEU A 88 -41.12 -2.61 9.96
N GLY A 89 -41.65 -2.67 11.19
CA GLY A 89 -43.04 -3.04 11.44
C GLY A 89 -44.00 -1.97 10.95
#